data_AF-A0A3R7QRR3-F1
#
_entry.id   AF-A0A3R7QRR3-F1
#
_cell.length_a   1.000
_cell.length_b   1.000
_cell.length_c   1.000
_cell.angle_alpha   90.00
_cell.angle_beta   90.00
_cell.angle_gamma   90.00
#
_symmetry.space_group_name_H-M   'P 1'
#
loop_
_entity.id
_entity.type
_entity.pdbx_description
1 polymer ?
#
loop_
_entity_poly.entity_id
_entity_poly.type
_entity_poly.pdbx_seq_one_letter_code
_entity_poly.pdbx_strand_id
1 'polypeptide(L)'
;MEKRPPIDTFTSQISSFFQTYEEAPYAVTESHAGYEERVYPARKWVCTEHTAHRDDEDVTSSMFWKLFRYISGNNNRVQQEIEMTIPVSTEYTAGTTTNKYEMCFYIGAVHQDDPARPQTKMTVGGYMNDDEDWLEEANRLAELIEANGETVSLSHMYWVGYDAPFKFWNRRNEPATPADQNVSLQDRPEMTVLTRTVGGYMNDDEDWLEEANRLAELIEANGETVSLSHMYWVGYDAPFKFWNRRNEVWFVKN
;
A
#
# COMPACT_ATOMS: atom_id res chain seq x y z
N MET A 1 -27.90 -18.85 -1.63
CA MET A 1 -27.12 -19.63 -2.62
C MET A 1 -26.74 -18.68 -3.74
N GLU A 2 -25.64 -17.98 -3.55
CA GLU A 2 -25.16 -16.98 -4.50
C GLU A 2 -24.27 -17.68 -5.53
N LYS A 3 -24.63 -17.56 -6.80
CA LYS A 3 -24.00 -18.30 -7.90
C LYS A 3 -22.65 -17.65 -8.22
N ARG A 4 -21.57 -18.44 -8.18
CA ARG A 4 -20.23 -18.03 -8.65
C ARG A 4 -20.28 -17.52 -10.09
N PRO A 5 -19.57 -16.43 -10.41
CA PRO A 5 -19.44 -15.95 -11.78
C PRO A 5 -18.66 -16.93 -12.68
N PRO A 6 -18.84 -16.88 -14.02
CA PRO A 6 -18.37 -17.89 -14.94
C PRO A 6 -16.84 -17.88 -15.14
N ILE A 7 -16.31 -19.06 -15.43
CA ILE A 7 -14.90 -19.49 -15.35
C ILE A 7 -13.96 -18.77 -16.34
N ASP A 8 -14.47 -18.09 -17.37
CA ASP A 8 -13.65 -17.53 -18.46
C ASP A 8 -13.01 -16.16 -18.19
N THR A 9 -13.39 -15.42 -17.14
CA THR A 9 -12.67 -14.19 -16.73
C THR A 9 -11.47 -14.45 -15.81
N PHE A 10 -11.35 -15.67 -15.28
CA PHE A 10 -10.27 -16.04 -14.36
C PHE A 10 -8.96 -16.40 -15.08
N THR A 11 -9.03 -16.84 -16.34
CA THR A 11 -7.87 -17.29 -17.11
C THR A 11 -6.92 -16.17 -17.55
N SER A 12 -7.40 -14.92 -17.65
CA SER A 12 -6.52 -13.75 -17.86
C SER A 12 -5.72 -13.38 -16.62
N GLN A 13 -6.19 -13.70 -15.41
CA GLN A 13 -5.52 -13.37 -14.15
C GLN A 13 -4.46 -14.41 -13.74
N ILE A 14 -4.49 -15.61 -14.33
CA ILE A 14 -3.51 -16.69 -14.07
C ILE A 14 -2.19 -16.48 -14.85
N SER A 15 -2.13 -15.54 -15.80
CA SER A 15 -0.86 -15.20 -16.47
C SER A 15 0.19 -14.59 -15.51
N SER A 16 -0.19 -14.25 -14.27
CA SER A 16 0.65 -13.59 -13.26
C SER A 16 1.56 -14.52 -12.45
N PHE A 17 1.50 -15.85 -12.63
CA PHE A 17 2.30 -16.80 -11.85
C PHE A 17 3.83 -16.70 -12.08
N PHE A 18 4.29 -15.88 -13.03
CA PHE A 18 5.71 -15.58 -13.26
C PHE A 18 6.00 -14.07 -13.34
N GLN A 19 5.20 -13.21 -12.70
CA GLN A 19 5.51 -11.78 -12.70
C GLN A 19 6.67 -11.51 -11.73
N THR A 20 7.85 -11.23 -12.28
CA THR A 20 8.94 -10.61 -11.52
C THR A 20 8.53 -9.17 -11.23
N TYR A 21 8.16 -8.88 -9.99
CA TYR A 21 7.90 -7.51 -9.56
C TYR A 21 9.17 -6.67 -9.68
N GLU A 22 9.02 -5.40 -10.05
CA GLU A 22 10.13 -4.46 -9.96
C GLU A 22 10.53 -4.32 -8.48
N GLU A 23 11.81 -4.54 -8.17
CA GLU A 23 12.35 -4.39 -6.82
C GLU A 23 12.90 -2.97 -6.63
N ALA A 24 12.58 -2.34 -5.49
CA ALA A 24 13.15 -1.06 -5.11
C ALA A 24 14.69 -1.18 -5.11
N PRO A 25 15.42 -0.26 -5.77
CA PRO A 25 16.86 -0.41 -5.93
C PRO A 25 17.57 -0.28 -4.59
N TYR A 26 18.55 -1.15 -4.33
CA TYR A 26 19.48 -1.02 -3.21
C TYR A 26 20.87 -1.51 -3.60
N ALA A 27 21.86 -1.14 -2.79
CA ALA A 27 23.20 -1.71 -2.82
C ALA A 27 23.53 -2.33 -1.47
N VAL A 28 24.08 -3.54 -1.44
CA VAL A 28 24.65 -4.13 -0.23
C VAL A 28 26.00 -3.47 0.01
N THR A 29 26.16 -2.78 1.14
CA THR A 29 27.41 -2.11 1.52
C THR A 29 28.30 -3.01 2.36
N GLU A 30 27.70 -3.77 3.28
CA GLU A 30 28.39 -4.74 4.13
C GLU A 30 27.59 -6.04 4.28
N SER A 31 28.31 -7.14 4.49
CA SER A 31 27.71 -8.45 4.78
C SER A 31 28.32 -9.00 6.05
N HIS A 32 27.47 -9.36 7.00
CA HIS A 32 27.86 -9.91 8.28
C HIS A 32 27.35 -11.35 8.41
N ALA A 33 27.73 -12.02 9.50
CA ALA A 33 27.18 -13.33 9.82
C ALA A 33 25.67 -13.19 10.18
N GLY A 34 24.80 -13.44 9.20
CA GLY A 34 23.35 -13.53 9.40
C GLY A 34 22.56 -12.25 9.12
N TYR A 35 23.18 -11.15 8.70
CA TYR A 35 22.48 -9.94 8.25
C TYR A 35 23.33 -9.14 7.25
N GLU A 36 22.70 -8.20 6.56
CA GLU A 36 23.32 -7.31 5.58
C GLU A 36 23.08 -5.85 5.94
N GLU A 37 24.04 -4.99 5.58
CA GLU A 37 23.81 -3.55 5.48
C GLU A 37 23.50 -3.19 4.03
N ARG A 38 22.43 -2.43 3.82
CA ARG A 38 21.99 -2.00 2.48
C ARG A 38 21.74 -0.51 2.46
N VAL A 39 22.09 0.14 1.36
CA VAL A 39 21.71 1.53 1.07
C VAL A 39 20.61 1.55 0.03
N TYR A 40 19.48 2.15 0.39
CA TYR A 40 18.38 2.49 -0.53
C TYR A 40 18.50 3.96 -0.91
N PRO A 41 18.62 4.30 -2.20
CA PRO A 41 18.71 5.69 -2.65
C PRO A 41 17.38 6.42 -2.49
N ALA A 42 17.42 7.75 -2.53
CA ALA A 42 16.21 8.56 -2.49
C ALA A 42 15.25 8.24 -3.65
N ARG A 43 13.99 7.96 -3.31
CA ARG A 43 12.94 7.53 -4.25
C ARG A 43 11.56 7.98 -3.77
N LYS A 44 10.62 8.09 -4.71
CA LYS A 44 9.20 8.28 -4.41
C LYS A 44 8.53 6.97 -4.04
N TRP A 45 7.71 7.02 -3.00
CA TRP A 45 6.89 5.93 -2.51
C TRP A 45 5.46 6.42 -2.36
N VAL A 46 4.50 5.50 -2.44
CA VAL A 46 3.12 5.77 -2.05
C VAL A 46 2.87 5.12 -0.71
N CYS A 47 2.40 5.91 0.26
CA CYS A 47 2.33 5.51 1.66
C CYS A 47 0.95 5.79 2.27
N THR A 48 0.60 5.00 3.27
CA THR A 48 -0.57 5.22 4.14
C THR A 48 -0.15 5.02 5.58
N GLU A 49 -0.67 5.85 6.48
CA GLU A 49 -0.38 5.80 7.91
C GLU A 49 -1.61 5.29 8.67
N HIS A 50 -1.36 4.57 9.75
CA HIS A 50 -2.40 4.18 10.70
C HIS A 50 -1.86 4.21 12.13
N THR A 51 -2.70 4.64 13.06
CA THR A 51 -2.42 4.52 14.50
C THR A 51 -3.49 3.63 15.09
N ALA A 52 -3.07 2.49 15.64
CA ALA A 52 -3.96 1.47 16.15
C ALA A 52 -3.64 1.13 17.61
N HIS A 53 -4.64 0.67 18.34
CA HIS A 53 -4.43 0.03 19.63
C HIS A 53 -3.69 -1.29 19.41
N ARG A 54 -2.97 -1.73 20.45
CA ARG A 54 -2.16 -2.96 20.38
C ARG A 54 -2.98 -4.23 20.17
N ASP A 55 -4.27 -4.18 20.51
CA ASP A 55 -5.20 -5.31 20.38
C ASP A 55 -6.02 -5.24 19.07
N ASP A 56 -5.77 -4.23 18.21
CA ASP A 56 -6.48 -4.10 16.94
C ASP A 56 -5.96 -5.12 15.93
N GLU A 57 -6.87 -5.90 15.37
CA GLU A 57 -6.58 -6.89 14.32
C GLU A 57 -6.63 -6.24 12.92
N ASP A 58 -6.05 -6.92 11.92
CA ASP A 58 -6.14 -6.56 10.49
C ASP A 58 -5.59 -5.17 10.08
N VAL A 59 -4.80 -4.52 10.95
CA VAL A 59 -4.22 -3.19 10.69
C VAL A 59 -3.47 -3.14 9.36
N THR A 60 -2.50 -4.04 9.16
CA THR A 60 -1.67 -4.06 7.96
C THR A 60 -2.45 -4.46 6.70
N SER A 61 -3.44 -5.35 6.83
CA SER A 61 -4.34 -5.75 5.74
C SER A 61 -5.17 -4.57 5.23
N SER A 62 -5.73 -3.76 6.14
CA SER A 62 -6.48 -2.55 5.81
C SER A 62 -5.61 -1.54 5.05
N MET A 63 -4.40 -1.29 5.55
CA MET A 63 -3.41 -0.40 4.91
C MET A 63 -3.03 -0.87 3.51
N PHE A 64 -2.78 -2.18 3.34
CA PHE A 64 -2.45 -2.76 2.05
C PHE A 64 -3.55 -2.49 1.01
N TRP A 65 -4.82 -2.69 1.38
CA TRP A 65 -5.93 -2.48 0.45
C TRP A 65 -6.10 -1.02 0.02
N LYS A 66 -5.71 -0.05 0.86
CA LYS A 66 -5.69 1.37 0.47
C LYS A 66 -4.67 1.62 -0.64
N LEU A 67 -3.43 1.15 -0.46
CA LEU A 67 -2.38 1.28 -1.46
C LEU A 67 -2.68 0.45 -2.73
N PHE A 68 -3.26 -0.73 -2.57
CA PHE A 68 -3.66 -1.60 -3.68
C PHE A 68 -4.73 -0.94 -4.55
N ARG A 69 -5.73 -0.27 -3.95
CA ARG A 69 -6.74 0.49 -4.70
C ARG A 69 -6.10 1.61 -5.51
N TYR A 70 -5.14 2.34 -4.93
CA TYR A 70 -4.41 3.41 -5.64
C TYR A 70 -3.72 2.90 -6.90
N ILE A 71 -2.93 1.82 -6.80
CA ILE A 71 -2.23 1.24 -7.95
C ILE A 71 -3.20 0.57 -8.94
N SER A 72 -4.38 0.14 -8.48
CA SER A 72 -5.46 -0.42 -9.32
C SER A 72 -6.32 0.66 -10.01
N GLY A 73 -5.89 1.92 -9.99
CA GLY A 73 -6.55 3.00 -10.73
C GLY A 73 -7.29 4.02 -9.89
N ASN A 74 -7.34 3.93 -8.55
CA ASN A 74 -7.81 5.03 -7.69
C ASN A 74 -6.74 6.11 -7.54
N ASN A 75 -6.44 6.71 -8.68
CA ASN A 75 -5.52 7.81 -8.85
C ASN A 75 -6.09 8.80 -9.87
N ASN A 76 -5.47 9.96 -9.96
CA ASN A 76 -5.94 11.08 -10.78
C ASN A 76 -5.73 10.92 -12.29
N ARG A 77 -5.25 9.75 -12.74
CA ARG A 77 -5.03 9.46 -14.15
C ARG A 77 -6.15 8.57 -14.66
N VAL A 78 -6.62 8.87 -15.87
CA VAL A 78 -7.73 8.14 -16.48
C VAL A 78 -7.33 6.68 -16.74
N GLN A 79 -7.90 5.77 -15.95
CA GLN A 79 -7.73 4.32 -16.09
C GLN A 79 -6.27 3.85 -16.05
N GLN A 80 -5.38 4.62 -15.41
CA GLN A 80 -4.00 4.18 -15.25
C GLN A 80 -3.91 3.22 -14.08
N GLU A 81 -3.53 1.98 -14.37
CA GLU A 81 -3.02 1.05 -13.37
C GLU A 81 -1.50 1.20 -13.27
N ILE A 82 -0.97 1.02 -12.06
CA ILE A 82 0.45 1.07 -11.75
C ILE A 82 0.86 -0.35 -11.37
N GLU A 83 1.93 -0.84 -11.98
CA GLU A 83 2.47 -2.16 -11.66
C GLU A 83 2.93 -2.21 -10.19
N MET A 84 2.58 -3.30 -9.51
CA MET A 84 3.03 -3.52 -8.14
C MET A 84 4.54 -3.77 -8.09
N THR A 85 5.18 -3.26 -7.04
CA THR A 85 6.62 -3.41 -6.81
C THR A 85 6.87 -4.18 -5.51
N ILE A 86 8.12 -4.59 -5.31
CA ILE A 86 8.60 -5.14 -4.05
C ILE A 86 9.80 -4.34 -3.52
N PRO A 87 10.06 -4.35 -2.21
CA PRO A 87 9.17 -4.88 -1.18
C PRO A 87 8.00 -3.95 -0.86
N VAL A 88 7.01 -4.49 -0.15
CA VAL A 88 6.08 -3.72 0.68
C VAL A 88 6.74 -3.51 2.03
N SER A 89 6.95 -2.26 2.43
CA SER A 89 7.56 -1.93 3.73
C SER A 89 6.51 -1.33 4.66
N THR A 90 6.42 -1.84 5.89
CA THR A 90 5.65 -1.25 6.98
C THR A 90 6.60 -0.78 8.06
N GLU A 91 6.77 0.54 8.20
CA GLU A 91 7.40 1.14 9.36
C GLU A 91 6.52 0.93 10.58
N TYR A 92 7.12 0.43 11.66
CA TYR A 92 6.47 0.18 12.92
C TYR A 92 7.14 1.03 14.00
N THR A 93 6.34 1.85 14.69
CA THR A 93 6.76 2.59 15.87
C THR A 93 5.94 2.14 17.08
N ALA A 94 6.61 1.55 18.05
CA ALA A 94 5.97 1.15 19.31
C ALA A 94 5.63 2.39 20.15
N GLY A 95 4.38 2.52 20.56
CA GLY A 95 3.94 3.50 21.55
C GLY A 95 3.41 2.83 22.81
N THR A 96 3.15 3.60 23.87
CA THR A 96 2.70 3.05 25.17
C THR A 96 1.27 2.54 25.14
N THR A 97 0.42 3.12 24.30
CA THR A 97 -1.02 2.85 24.24
C THR A 97 -1.46 2.46 22.83
N THR A 98 -0.86 3.09 21.84
CA THR A 98 -1.09 2.84 20.43
C THR A 98 0.24 2.64 19.74
N ASN A 99 0.25 1.83 18.68
CA ASN A 99 1.37 1.70 17.77
C ASN A 99 1.09 2.56 16.53
N LYS A 100 2.14 3.11 15.92
CA LYS A 100 2.05 3.80 14.63
C LYS A 100 2.62 2.90 13.54
N TYR A 101 1.89 2.80 12.44
CA TYR A 101 2.26 2.04 11.26
C TYR A 101 2.31 3.00 10.07
N GLU A 102 3.32 2.89 9.24
CA GLU A 102 3.35 3.51 7.91
C GLU A 102 3.69 2.45 6.87
N MET A 103 2.74 2.10 6.03
CA MET A 103 2.96 1.15 4.93
C MET A 103 3.25 1.93 3.67
N CYS A 104 4.25 1.50 2.92
CA CYS A 104 4.65 2.12 1.67
C CYS A 104 4.91 1.08 0.56
N PHE A 105 4.51 1.42 -0.67
CA PHE A 105 4.95 0.76 -1.89
C PHE A 105 5.92 1.66 -2.65
N TYR A 106 6.97 1.06 -3.19
CA TYR A 106 7.86 1.75 -4.11
C TYR A 106 7.07 2.12 -5.37
N ILE A 107 7.30 3.31 -5.89
CA ILE A 107 6.71 3.69 -7.17
C ILE A 107 7.70 3.24 -8.24
N GLY A 108 7.29 2.37 -9.17
CA GLY A 108 8.19 1.83 -10.19
C GLY A 108 8.94 2.93 -10.96
N ALA A 109 10.13 2.61 -11.48
CA ALA A 109 11.07 3.57 -12.05
C ALA A 109 10.45 4.45 -13.14
N VAL A 110 9.53 3.89 -13.93
CA VAL A 110 8.82 4.57 -15.01
C VAL A 110 7.86 5.67 -14.51
N HIS A 111 7.52 5.67 -13.22
CA HIS A 111 6.59 6.62 -12.59
C HIS A 111 7.28 7.56 -11.60
N GLN A 112 8.60 7.46 -11.40
CA GLN A 112 9.34 8.25 -10.41
C GLN A 112 9.32 9.77 -10.69
N ASP A 113 9.29 10.18 -11.95
CA ASP A 113 9.32 11.61 -12.32
C ASP A 113 7.96 12.30 -12.17
N ASP A 114 6.87 11.60 -12.53
CA ASP A 114 5.50 12.13 -12.51
C ASP A 114 4.52 11.04 -12.02
N PRO A 115 4.55 10.69 -10.72
CA PRO A 115 3.65 9.68 -10.17
C PRO A 115 2.18 10.14 -10.23
N ALA A 116 1.27 9.21 -10.48
CA ALA A 116 -0.15 9.47 -10.37
C ALA A 116 -0.51 9.87 -8.93
N ARG A 117 -1.38 10.86 -8.76
CA ARG A 117 -1.76 11.33 -7.42
C ARG A 117 -2.94 10.52 -6.89
N PRO A 118 -2.94 10.13 -5.60
CA PRO A 118 -4.06 9.41 -5.00
C PRO A 118 -5.38 10.17 -5.12
N GLN A 119 -6.44 9.45 -5.48
CA GLN A 119 -7.77 10.03 -5.62
C GLN A 119 -8.84 9.00 -5.27
N THR A 120 -9.76 9.35 -4.37
CA THR A 120 -10.90 8.49 -4.05
C THR A 120 -11.99 8.71 -5.10
N LYS A 121 -12.41 7.63 -5.76
CA LYS A 121 -13.47 7.66 -6.78
C LYS A 121 -14.39 6.45 -6.66
N MET A 122 -15.64 6.62 -7.06
CA MET A 122 -16.62 5.53 -7.15
C MET A 122 -17.13 5.42 -8.58
N THR A 123 -17.17 4.21 -9.13
CA THR A 123 -17.77 3.98 -10.44
C THR A 123 -19.28 3.88 -10.30
N VAL A 124 -19.98 4.73 -11.03
CA VAL A 124 -21.44 4.80 -11.05
C VAL A 124 -21.95 4.53 -12.47
N GLY A 125 -22.95 3.67 -12.56
CA GLY A 125 -23.69 3.41 -13.80
C GLY A 125 -24.98 4.22 -13.87
N GLY A 126 -25.52 4.41 -15.07
CA GLY A 126 -26.75 5.17 -15.29
C GLY A 126 -26.53 6.55 -15.91
N TYR A 127 -27.60 7.34 -15.98
CA TYR A 127 -27.53 8.72 -16.45
C TYR A 127 -27.41 9.66 -15.27
N MET A 128 -26.63 10.71 -15.47
CA MET A 128 -26.59 11.86 -14.59
C MET A 128 -27.22 12.99 -15.39
N ASN A 129 -28.52 13.19 -15.22
CA ASN A 129 -29.32 14.10 -16.05
C ASN A 129 -29.25 15.53 -15.54
N ASP A 130 -29.09 15.69 -14.23
CA ASP A 130 -29.04 16.98 -13.54
C ASP A 130 -28.07 16.95 -12.35
N ASP A 131 -27.96 18.09 -11.66
CA ASP A 131 -27.09 18.23 -10.50
C ASP A 131 -27.56 17.38 -9.30
N GLU A 132 -28.85 17.03 -9.22
CA GLU A 132 -29.39 16.20 -8.13
C GLU A 132 -28.90 14.76 -8.24
N ASP A 133 -28.92 14.18 -9.45
CA ASP A 133 -28.38 12.83 -9.73
C ASP A 133 -26.89 12.74 -9.31
N TRP A 134 -26.09 13.77 -9.62
CA TRP A 134 -24.69 13.83 -9.22
C TRP A 134 -24.52 13.97 -7.71
N LEU A 135 -25.31 14.83 -7.06
CA LEU A 135 -25.27 15.03 -5.62
C LEU A 135 -25.64 13.77 -4.85
N GLU A 136 -26.61 12.98 -5.31
CA GLU A 136 -26.97 11.70 -4.71
C GLU A 136 -25.76 10.75 -4.65
N GLU A 137 -25.06 10.59 -5.77
CA GLU A 137 -23.91 9.69 -5.85
C GLU A 137 -22.68 10.22 -5.12
N ALA A 138 -22.53 11.55 -5.04
CA ALA A 138 -21.54 12.16 -4.16
C ALA A 138 -21.80 11.89 -2.68
N ASN A 139 -23.04 12.04 -2.24
CA ASN A 139 -23.43 11.73 -0.87
C ASN A 139 -23.19 10.26 -0.57
N ARG A 140 -23.55 9.37 -1.51
CA ARG A 140 -23.27 7.94 -1.38
C ARG A 140 -21.77 7.64 -1.29
N LEU A 141 -20.94 8.30 -2.10
CA LEU A 141 -19.48 8.18 -1.99
C LEU A 141 -19.00 8.66 -0.61
N ALA A 142 -19.53 9.78 -0.11
CA ALA A 142 -19.17 10.29 1.21
C ALA A 142 -19.59 9.34 2.34
N GLU A 143 -20.79 8.77 2.29
CA GLU A 143 -21.25 7.76 3.24
C GLU A 143 -20.32 6.53 3.26
N LEU A 144 -19.84 6.08 2.10
CA LEU A 144 -18.89 4.97 2.01
C LEU A 144 -17.51 5.32 2.58
N ILE A 145 -17.05 6.56 2.40
CA ILE A 145 -15.79 7.05 2.98
C ILE A 145 -15.93 7.14 4.51
N GLU A 146 -17.04 7.72 5.00
CA GLU A 146 -17.34 7.83 6.43
C GLU A 146 -17.51 6.47 7.11
N ALA A 147 -18.14 5.50 6.43
CA ALA A 147 -18.28 4.13 6.93
C ALA A 147 -16.92 3.43 7.11
N ASN A 148 -15.87 3.87 6.41
CA ASN A 148 -14.50 3.37 6.60
C ASN A 148 -13.72 4.15 7.67
N GLY A 149 -14.39 5.03 8.43
CA GLY A 149 -13.76 5.87 9.46
C GLY A 149 -12.97 7.04 8.88
N GLU A 150 -13.20 7.39 7.62
CA GLU A 150 -12.50 8.46 6.93
C GLU A 150 -13.40 9.70 6.81
N THR A 151 -12.84 10.88 6.56
CA THR A 151 -13.62 12.12 6.42
C THR A 151 -13.45 12.69 5.03
N VAL A 152 -14.53 13.21 4.44
CA VAL A 152 -14.50 13.85 3.13
C VAL A 152 -15.32 15.13 3.14
N SER A 153 -14.81 16.16 2.48
CA SER A 153 -15.57 17.39 2.25
C SER A 153 -16.24 17.34 0.89
N LEU A 154 -17.57 17.45 0.88
CA LEU A 154 -18.35 17.62 -0.35
C LEU A 154 -18.20 19.01 -0.99
N SER A 155 -17.45 19.93 -0.38
CA SER A 155 -17.26 21.30 -0.90
C SER A 155 -16.52 21.34 -2.24
N HIS A 156 -15.72 20.32 -2.55
CA HIS A 156 -14.96 20.20 -3.79
C HIS A 156 -15.04 18.75 -4.28
N MET A 157 -15.83 18.52 -5.33
CA MET A 157 -15.95 17.21 -5.99
C MET A 157 -15.79 17.35 -7.50
N TYR A 158 -15.30 16.29 -8.13
CA TYR A 158 -15.15 16.19 -9.57
C TYR A 158 -16.12 15.15 -10.12
N TRP A 159 -16.74 15.47 -11.24
CA TRP A 159 -17.60 14.57 -12.00
C TRP A 159 -16.87 14.20 -13.28
N VAL A 160 -16.50 12.93 -13.43
CA VAL A 160 -15.82 12.45 -14.63
C VAL A 160 -16.79 11.59 -15.43
N GLY A 161 -17.27 12.16 -16.54
CA GLY A 161 -18.04 11.44 -17.55
C GLY A 161 -17.12 10.96 -18.67
N TYR A 162 -17.07 9.66 -18.91
CA TYR A 162 -16.19 9.08 -19.94
C TYR A 162 -16.88 8.92 -21.30
N ASP A 163 -18.20 8.87 -21.28
CA ASP A 163 -18.98 8.39 -22.41
C ASP A 163 -19.62 9.52 -23.22
N ALA A 164 -19.43 9.45 -24.53
CA ALA A 164 -20.04 10.35 -25.49
C ALA A 164 -21.57 10.46 -25.28
N PRO A 165 -22.18 11.62 -25.59
CA PRO A 165 -23.60 11.87 -25.31
C PRO A 165 -24.57 10.87 -25.96
N PHE A 166 -24.13 10.11 -26.96
CA PHE A 166 -24.93 9.11 -27.67
C PHE A 166 -24.72 7.66 -27.21
N LYS A 167 -23.91 7.40 -26.18
CA LYS A 167 -23.77 6.07 -25.59
C LYS A 167 -24.84 5.87 -24.54
N PHE A 168 -25.87 5.08 -24.86
CA PHE A 168 -27.05 4.98 -24.01
C PHE A 168 -27.05 3.79 -23.03
N TRP A 169 -26.10 2.85 -23.16
CA TRP A 169 -26.01 1.63 -22.35
C TRP A 169 -24.62 1.49 -21.74
N ASN A 170 -24.54 0.92 -20.52
CA ASN A 170 -23.29 0.72 -19.77
C ASN A 170 -22.42 1.98 -19.71
N ARG A 171 -23.07 3.11 -19.38
CA ARG A 171 -22.37 4.37 -19.16
C ARG A 171 -21.51 4.28 -17.90
N ARG A 172 -20.29 4.81 -17.97
CA ARG A 172 -19.37 4.94 -16.83
C ARG A 172 -19.26 6.41 -16.43
N ASN A 173 -19.68 6.70 -15.21
CA ASN A 173 -19.49 7.99 -14.56
C ASN A 173 -18.69 7.78 -13.27
N GLU A 174 -17.86 8.74 -12.89
CA GLU A 174 -17.08 8.68 -11.66
C GLU A 174 -17.18 10.00 -10.89
N PRO A 175 -17.99 10.08 -9.82
CA PRO A 175 -17.75 11.02 -8.74
C PRO A 175 -16.39 10.75 -8.09
N ALA A 176 -15.60 11.81 -7.88
CA ALA A 176 -14.27 11.72 -7.30
C ALA A 176 -13.94 12.90 -6.37
N THR A 177 -13.08 12.64 -5.40
CA THR A 177 -12.55 13.66 -4.46
C THR A 177 -11.27 14.31 -5.00
N PRO A 178 -10.79 15.44 -4.45
CA PRO A 178 -9.56 16.09 -4.91
C PRO A 178 -8.26 15.35 -4.57
N ALA A 179 -8.23 14.63 -3.45
CA ALA A 179 -7.14 13.74 -3.04
C ALA A 179 -7.66 12.71 -2.04
N ASP A 180 -7.13 11.49 -2.08
CA ASP A 180 -7.31 10.54 -0.98
C ASP A 180 -6.51 11.04 0.24
N GLN A 181 -7.17 11.26 1.38
CA GLN A 181 -6.51 11.82 2.56
C GLN A 181 -5.63 10.80 3.29
N ASN A 182 -5.82 9.50 3.03
CA ASN A 182 -5.13 8.43 3.74
C ASN A 182 -3.99 7.82 2.92
N VAL A 183 -3.85 8.21 1.66
CA VAL A 183 -2.78 7.77 0.77
C VAL A 183 -2.01 9.00 0.28
N SER A 184 -0.71 9.00 0.49
CA SER A 184 0.17 10.13 0.16
C SER A 184 1.36 9.68 -0.68
N LEU A 185 1.82 10.57 -1.55
CA LEU A 185 3.10 10.40 -2.23
C LEU A 185 4.20 11.00 -1.35
N GLN A 186 5.25 10.23 -1.09
CA GLN A 186 6.38 10.67 -0.27
C GLN A 186 7.69 10.55 -1.03
N ASP A 187 8.51 11.59 -0.96
CA ASP A 187 9.93 11.52 -1.33
C ASP A 187 10.71 10.97 -0.13
N ARG A 188 10.97 9.65 -0.13
CA ARG A 188 11.79 9.04 0.92
C ARG A 188 13.27 9.35 0.63
N PRO A 189 14.02 9.89 1.60
CA PRO A 189 15.44 10.16 1.42
C PRO A 189 16.23 8.85 1.29
N GLU A 190 17.49 8.98 0.91
CA GLU A 190 18.42 7.85 1.02
C GLU A 190 18.46 7.35 2.46
N MET A 191 18.43 6.03 2.64
CA MET A 191 18.48 5.40 3.95
C MET A 191 19.41 4.19 3.92
N THR A 192 20.18 4.03 5.00
CA THR A 192 20.96 2.83 5.25
C THR A 192 20.16 1.94 6.19
N VAL A 193 20.01 0.66 5.85
CA VAL A 193 19.27 -0.32 6.65
C VAL A 193 20.14 -1.52 7.00
N LEU A 194 19.94 -2.04 8.20
CA LEU A 194 20.44 -3.33 8.66
C LEU A 194 19.29 -4.32 8.54
N THR A 195 19.45 -5.37 7.75
CA THR A 195 18.36 -6.28 7.39
C THR A 195 18.75 -7.75 7.48
N ARG A 196 17.78 -8.59 7.86
CA ARG A 196 17.85 -10.04 7.75
C ARG A 196 16.59 -10.60 7.12
N THR A 197 16.74 -11.60 6.25
CA THR A 197 15.62 -12.44 5.79
C THR A 197 15.10 -13.31 6.92
N VAL A 198 13.80 -13.24 7.15
CA VAL A 198 13.11 -14.02 8.18
C VAL A 198 12.27 -15.10 7.50
N GLY A 199 12.28 -16.29 8.09
CA GLY A 199 11.45 -17.42 7.68
C GLY A 199 10.23 -17.57 8.60
N GLY A 200 9.34 -18.50 8.26
CA GLY A 200 8.12 -18.74 9.05
C GLY A 200 6.96 -17.82 8.69
N TYR A 201 5.86 -17.98 9.41
CA TYR A 201 4.68 -17.12 9.27
C TYR A 201 4.81 -15.95 10.24
N MET A 202 4.59 -14.74 9.74
CA MET A 202 4.50 -13.54 10.57
C MET A 202 3.01 -13.22 10.72
N ASN A 203 2.37 -13.81 11.74
CA ASN A 203 0.92 -13.76 11.91
C ASN A 203 0.48 -12.54 12.71
N ASP A 204 1.31 -12.10 13.65
CA ASP A 204 1.04 -10.99 14.56
C ASP A 204 2.30 -10.16 14.82
N ASP A 205 2.12 -9.07 15.58
CA ASP A 205 3.20 -8.17 15.97
C ASP A 205 4.28 -8.88 16.81
N GLU A 206 3.93 -9.94 17.57
CA GLU A 206 4.89 -10.67 18.42
C GLU A 206 5.89 -11.47 17.59
N ASP A 207 5.42 -12.14 16.53
CA ASP A 207 6.27 -12.85 15.56
C ASP A 207 7.32 -11.90 14.95
N TRP A 208 6.89 -10.69 14.57
CA TRP A 208 7.80 -9.67 14.03
C TRP A 208 8.80 -9.16 15.07
N LEU A 209 8.35 -8.92 16.30
CA LEU A 209 9.20 -8.46 17.40
C LEU A 209 10.24 -9.51 17.80
N GLU A 210 9.90 -10.81 17.75
CA GLU A 210 10.87 -11.88 18.01
C GLU A 210 12.02 -11.85 16.98
N GLU A 211 11.68 -11.76 15.69
CA GLU A 211 12.69 -11.72 14.64
C GLU A 211 13.53 -10.43 14.68
N ALA A 212 12.92 -9.30 15.06
CA ALA A 212 13.60 -8.02 15.30
C ALA A 212 14.60 -8.11 16.46
N ASN A 213 14.22 -8.74 17.58
CA ASN A 213 15.12 -8.99 18.71
C ASN A 213 16.34 -9.82 18.28
N ARG A 214 16.11 -10.92 17.54
CA ARG A 214 17.22 -11.74 17.03
C ARG A 214 18.16 -10.94 16.12
N LEU A 215 17.64 -10.00 15.32
CA LEU A 215 18.48 -9.15 14.47
C LEU A 215 19.26 -8.15 15.33
N ALA A 216 18.63 -7.55 16.34
CA ALA A 216 19.30 -6.65 17.27
C ALA A 216 20.47 -7.33 18.01
N GLU A 217 20.31 -8.60 18.42
CA GLU A 217 21.39 -9.38 19.05
C GLU A 217 22.60 -9.59 18.11
N LEU A 218 22.36 -9.85 16.82
CA LEU A 218 23.43 -9.99 15.82
C LEU A 218 24.17 -8.67 15.58
N ILE A 219 23.43 -7.56 15.57
CA ILE A 219 23.98 -6.21 15.41
C ILE A 219 24.82 -5.84 16.65
N GLU A 220 24.32 -6.12 17.85
CA GLU A 220 25.04 -5.91 19.12
C GLU A 220 26.33 -6.73 19.22
N ALA A 221 26.30 -7.98 18.74
CA ALA A 221 27.49 -8.81 18.67
C ALA A 221 28.61 -8.23 17.76
N ASN A 222 28.26 -7.35 16.82
CA ASN A 222 29.20 -6.62 15.96
C ASN A 222 29.53 -5.21 16.47
N GLY A 223 29.06 -4.83 17.67
CA GLY A 223 29.43 -3.58 18.33
C GLY A 223 28.58 -2.37 17.98
N GLU A 224 27.43 -2.57 17.33
CA GLU A 224 26.43 -1.53 17.04
C GLU A 224 25.15 -1.76 17.86
N THR A 225 24.27 -0.77 17.98
CA THR A 225 22.98 -0.95 18.68
C THR A 225 21.84 -0.33 17.89
N VAL A 226 20.64 -0.88 18.04
CA VAL A 226 19.41 -0.44 17.36
C VAL A 226 18.26 -0.33 18.35
N SER A 227 17.25 0.48 18.02
CA SER A 227 16.06 0.61 18.85
C SER A 227 14.97 -0.35 18.39
N LEU A 228 14.44 -1.15 19.31
CA LEU A 228 13.24 -1.97 19.07
C LEU A 228 11.94 -1.14 19.07
N SER A 229 12.01 0.15 19.38
CA SER A 229 10.83 1.03 19.30
C SER A 229 10.52 1.47 17.87
N HIS A 230 11.45 1.24 16.92
CA HIS A 230 11.35 1.70 15.53
C HIS A 230 12.01 0.68 14.60
N MET A 231 11.22 0.05 13.73
CA MET A 231 11.68 -0.98 12.80
C MET A 231 10.80 -1.04 11.55
N TYR A 232 11.20 -1.84 10.56
CA TYR A 232 10.36 -2.13 9.40
C TYR A 232 10.05 -3.61 9.29
N TRP A 233 8.80 -3.92 8.97
CA TRP A 233 8.32 -5.22 8.56
C TRP A 233 8.16 -5.24 7.06
N VAL A 234 8.84 -6.17 6.39
CA VAL A 234 9.03 -6.08 4.95
C VAL A 234 8.63 -7.37 4.27
N GLY A 235 7.68 -7.29 3.34
CA GLY A 235 7.18 -8.42 2.57
C GLY A 235 7.54 -8.32 1.09
N TYR A 236 7.97 -9.42 0.47
CA TYR A 236 8.36 -9.47 -0.95
C TYR A 236 7.38 -10.26 -1.81
N ASP A 237 6.32 -10.78 -1.22
CA ASP A 237 5.37 -11.64 -1.92
C ASP A 237 4.04 -10.94 -2.15
N ALA A 238 3.44 -11.27 -3.28
CA ALA A 238 2.08 -10.87 -3.62
C ALA A 238 1.10 -11.17 -2.47
N PRO A 239 0.06 -10.35 -2.28
CA PRO A 239 -0.92 -10.50 -1.19
C PRO A 239 -1.63 -11.86 -1.18
N PHE A 240 -1.71 -12.55 -2.32
CA PHE A 240 -2.34 -13.86 -2.46
C PHE A 240 -1.36 -15.04 -2.40
N LYS A 241 -0.07 -14.80 -2.10
CA LYS A 241 0.93 -15.85 -1.92
C LYS A 241 0.98 -16.26 -0.44
N PHE A 242 0.33 -17.39 -0.14
CA PHE A 242 0.14 -17.89 1.23
C PHE A 242 1.24 -18.85 1.73
N TRP A 243 2.21 -19.24 0.88
CA TRP A 243 3.26 -20.22 1.22
C TRP A 243 4.64 -19.72 0.80
N ASN A 244 5.68 -20.05 1.58
CA ASN A 244 7.08 -19.66 1.32
C ASN A 244 7.25 -18.16 1.03
N ARG A 245 6.71 -17.34 1.93
CA ARG A 245 6.89 -15.89 1.84
C ARG A 245 8.32 -15.51 2.23
N ARG A 246 8.96 -14.66 1.45
CA ARG A 246 10.19 -13.95 1.77
C ARG A 246 9.79 -12.68 2.53
N ASN A 247 10.12 -12.67 3.81
CA ASN A 247 9.98 -11.50 4.67
C ASN A 247 11.37 -11.05 5.13
N GLU A 248 11.47 -9.78 5.50
CA GLU A 248 12.65 -9.21 6.13
C GLU A 248 12.24 -8.31 7.29
N VAL A 249 13.12 -8.16 8.28
CA VAL A 249 13.04 -7.13 9.30
C VAL A 249 14.18 -6.16 9.09
N TRP A 250 13.90 -4.86 9.11
CA TRP A 250 14.93 -3.83 8.96
C TRP A 250 15.00 -2.90 10.16
N PHE A 251 16.21 -2.46 10.50
CA PHE A 251 16.46 -1.26 11.29
C PHE A 251 17.14 -0.20 10.42
N VAL A 252 16.77 1.07 10.58
CA VAL A 252 17.46 2.18 9.90
C VAL A 252 18.70 2.55 10.72
N LYS A 253 19.85 2.62 10.05
CA LYS A 253 21.13 3.04 10.63
C LYS A 253 21.18 4.57 10.60
N ASN A 254 21.33 5.19 11.78
CA ASN A 254 21.46 6.64 11.95
C ASN A 254 22.90 7.11 11.81
#